data_AF-A0A5C6PEC9-F1
#
_entry.id   AF-A0A5C6PEC9-F1
#
_cell.length_a   1.000
_cell.length_b   1.000
_cell.length_c   1.000
_cell.angle_alpha   90.00
_cell.angle_beta   90.00
_cell.angle_gamma   90.00
#
_symmetry.space_group_name_H-M   'P 1'
#
loop_
_entity.id
_entity.type
_entity.pdbx_description
1 polymer ?
#
loop_
_entity_poly.entity_id
_entity_poly.type
_entity_poly.pdbx_seq_one_letter_code
_entity_poly.pdbx_strand_id
1 'polypeptide(L)' 'MSFLRRVAGLSLRDRVRSSAIREELGVESLLLRVERSQMRWLGYLVRMPPGRLPGTTSEKRAEVRSPRNS' A
#
# COMPACT_ATOMS: atom_id res chain seq x y z
N MET A 1 -13.54 4.19 6.32
CA MET A 1 -14.01 5.20 5.34
C MET A 1 -15.40 5.70 5.72
N SER A 2 -15.62 6.17 6.96
CA SER A 2 -16.93 6.66 7.41
C SER A 2 -17.32 8.00 6.78
N PHE A 3 -16.35 8.89 6.53
CA PHE A 3 -16.57 10.18 5.88
C PHE A 3 -17.13 10.02 4.45
N LEU A 4 -16.41 9.31 3.57
CA LEU A 4 -16.86 9.07 2.19
C LEU A 4 -18.19 8.30 2.13
N ARG A 5 -18.42 7.39 3.07
CA ARG A 5 -19.72 6.70 3.21
C ARG A 5 -20.86 7.68 3.51
N ARG A 6 -20.67 8.62 4.45
CA ARG A 6 -21.69 9.64 4.74
C ARG A 6 -21.94 10.57 3.56
N VAL A 7 -20.89 11.01 2.87
CA VAL A 7 -21.01 11.84 1.65
C VAL A 7 -21.82 11.11 0.58
N ALA A 8 -21.61 9.80 0.43
CA ALA A 8 -22.38 8.95 -0.48
C ALA A 8 -23.74 8.49 0.07
N GLY A 9 -24.15 8.91 1.27
CA GLY A 9 -25.41 8.45 1.88
C GLY A 9 -25.44 6.97 2.29
N LEU A 10 -24.28 6.30 2.33
CA LEU A 10 -24.14 4.88 2.59
C LEU A 10 -23.89 4.58 4.07
N SER A 11 -24.56 3.56 4.56
CA SER A 11 -24.38 2.98 5.89
C SER A 11 -23.35 1.83 5.86
N LEU A 12 -23.04 1.30 7.06
CA LEU A 12 -22.26 0.07 7.17
C LEU A 12 -23.07 -1.18 6.79
N ARG A 13 -24.41 -1.11 6.84
CA ARG A 13 -25.30 -2.23 6.52
C ARG A 13 -25.34 -2.53 5.02
N ASP A 14 -25.05 -1.53 4.20
CA ASP A 14 -25.06 -1.66 2.74
C ASP A 14 -23.90 -2.51 2.23
N ARG A 15 -22.89 -2.78 3.08
CA ARG A 15 -21.71 -3.62 2.77
C ARG A 15 -20.98 -3.25 1.45
N VAL A 16 -21.24 -2.05 0.93
CA VAL A 16 -20.61 -1.52 -0.29
C VAL A 16 -19.10 -1.43 -0.06
N ARG A 17 -18.30 -1.87 -1.02
CA ARG A 17 -16.84 -1.83 -0.91
C ARG A 17 -16.37 -0.38 -0.94
N SER A 18 -15.35 -0.06 -0.14
CA SER A 18 -14.81 1.31 -0.10
C SER A 18 -14.15 1.74 -1.42
N SER A 19 -13.77 0.80 -2.28
CA SER A 19 -13.29 1.09 -3.64
C SER A 19 -14.41 1.63 -4.53
N ALA A 20 -15.58 0.99 -4.51
CA ALA A 20 -16.75 1.42 -5.27
C ALA A 20 -17.21 2.82 -4.85
N ILE A 21 -17.17 3.13 -3.56
CA ILE A 21 -17.48 4.48 -3.04
C ILE A 21 -16.51 5.54 -3.59
N ARG A 22 -15.22 5.20 -3.73
CA ARG A 22 -14.23 6.15 -4.28
C ARG A 22 -14.43 6.36 -5.76
N GLU A 23 -14.72 5.29 -6.49
CA GLU A 23 -15.01 5.32 -7.92
C GLU A 23 -16.25 6.19 -8.22
N GLU A 24 -17.33 5.99 -7.46
CA GLU A 24 -18.57 6.78 -7.58
C GLU A 24 -18.35 8.25 -7.24
N LEU A 25 -17.57 8.55 -6.21
CA LEU A 25 -17.26 9.92 -5.80
C LEU A 25 -16.18 10.60 -6.66
N GLY A 26 -15.64 9.92 -7.69
CA GLY A 26 -14.51 10.43 -8.48
C GLY A 26 -13.24 10.68 -7.65
N VAL A 27 -13.16 10.08 -6.46
CA VAL A 27 -12.01 10.19 -5.58
C VAL A 27 -10.97 9.20 -6.08
N GLU A 28 -9.79 9.74 -6.35
CA GLU A 28 -8.70 8.94 -6.85
C GLU A 28 -8.46 7.70 -5.98
N SER A 29 -8.48 6.53 -6.63
CA SER A 29 -8.32 5.26 -5.93
C SER A 29 -6.98 5.23 -5.20
N LEU A 30 -6.99 4.70 -3.99
CA LEU A 30 -5.76 4.53 -3.20
C LEU A 30 -4.73 3.71 -3.99
N LEU A 31 -5.21 2.77 -4.82
CA LEU A 31 -4.40 1.98 -5.74
C LEU A 31 -3.61 2.86 -6.71
N LEU A 32 -4.27 3.77 -7.42
CA LEU A 32 -3.60 4.68 -8.37
C LEU A 32 -2.54 5.55 -7.68
N ARG A 33 -2.82 6.03 -6.47
CA ARG A 33 -1.85 6.81 -5.69
C ARG A 33 -0.65 5.96 -5.26
N VAL A 34 -0.90 4.72 -4.82
CA VAL A 34 0.14 3.76 -4.44
C VAL A 34 0.98 3.37 -5.64
N GLU A 35 0.37 3.00 -6.77
CA GLU A 35 1.05 2.65 -8.02
C GLU A 35 1.90 3.81 -8.54
N ARG A 36 1.38 5.05 -8.55
CA ARG A 36 2.20 6.22 -8.91
C ARG A 36 3.36 6.45 -7.95
N SER A 37 3.16 6.23 -6.66
CA SER A 37 4.22 6.36 -5.66
C SER A 37 5.28 5.27 -5.84
N GLN A 38 4.86 4.04 -6.16
CA GLN A 38 5.75 2.92 -6.50
C GLN A 38 6.55 3.21 -7.76
N MET A 39 5.91 3.71 -8.82
CA MET A 39 6.60 4.06 -10.07
C MET A 39 7.61 5.20 -9.87
N ARG A 40 7.26 6.23 -9.07
CA ARG A 40 8.20 7.29 -8.69
C ARG A 40 9.39 6.74 -7.90
N TRP A 41 9.13 5.85 -6.94
CA TRP A 41 10.16 5.21 -6.13
C TRP A 41 11.06 4.28 -6.96
N LEU A 42 10.49 3.53 -7.90
CA LEU A 42 11.25 2.73 -8.86
C LEU A 42 12.15 3.61 -9.73
N GLY A 43 11.62 4.73 -10.22
CA GLY A 43 12.42 5.71 -10.96
C GLY A 43 13.59 6.25 -10.13
N TYR A 44 13.39 6.45 -8.83
CA TYR A 44 14.46 6.82 -7.91
C TYR A 44 15.51 5.71 -7.75
N LEU A 45 15.09 4.46 -7.57
CA LEU A 45 16.00 3.32 -7.48
C LEU A 45 16.85 3.14 -8.75
N VAL A 46 16.25 3.24 -9.94
CA VAL A 46 16.95 3.07 -11.22
C VAL A 46 17.99 4.18 -11.43
N ARG A 47 17.74 5.38 -10.90
CA ARG A 47 18.66 6.53 -10.98
C ARG A 47 19.70 6.54 -9.87
N MET A 48 19.63 5.60 -8.94
CA MET A 48 20.52 5.56 -7.79
C MET A 48 21.87 4.95 -8.19
N PRO A 49 23.01 5.58 -7.85
CA PRO A 49 24.33 5.05 -8.20
C PRO A 49 24.63 3.75 -7.44
N PRO A 50 25.36 2.80 -8.06
CA PRO A 50 25.75 1.55 -7.41
C PRO A 50 26.59 1.86 -6.18
N GLY A 51 26.13 1.41 -5.00
CA GLY A 51 26.76 1.68 -3.70
C GLY A 51 25.90 2.47 -2.70
N ARG A 52 24.75 3.02 -3.11
CA ARG A 52 23.78 3.68 -2.20
C ARG A 52 22.50 2.87 -1.97
N LEU A 53 22.55 1.54 -2.02
CA LEU A 53 21.34 0.73 -1.85
C LEU A 53 20.63 1.07 -0.53
N PRO A 54 19.30 1.27 -0.54
CA PRO A 54 18.54 1.39 0.70
C PRO A 54 18.74 0.10 1.49
N GLY A 55 19.14 0.20 2.76
CA GLY A 55 19.49 -0.94 3.60
C GLY A 55 18.46 -2.05 3.45
N THR A 56 18.85 -3.11 2.73
CA THR A 56 17.96 -4.22 2.42
C THR A 56 17.63 -4.91 3.73
N THR A 57 16.42 -4.70 4.26
CA THR A 57 15.88 -5.46 5.39
C THR A 57 15.51 -6.90 5.00
N SER A 58 16.10 -7.43 3.93
CA SER A 58 15.83 -8.78 3.42
C SER A 58 16.53 -9.88 4.23
N GLU A 59 17.50 -9.57 5.09
CA GLU A 59 18.25 -10.60 5.82
C GLU A 59 17.79 -10.83 7.27
N LYS A 60 17.09 -9.89 7.92
CA LYS A 60 16.82 -10.02 9.36
C LYS A 60 15.60 -10.87 9.74
N ARG A 61 14.81 -11.35 8.77
CA ARG A 61 13.58 -12.12 9.05
C ARG A 61 13.75 -13.64 9.03
N ALA A 62 14.82 -14.15 8.44
CA ALA A 62 15.07 -15.60 8.36
C ALA A 62 15.57 -16.20 9.69
N GLU A 63 16.16 -15.40 10.58
CA GLU A 63 16.79 -15.89 11.81
C GLU A 63 15.81 -16.10 12.98
N VAL A 64 14.62 -15.49 12.93
CA VAL A 64 13.61 -15.58 14.00
C VAL A 64 12.81 -16.90 13.96
N ARG A 65 13.08 -17.79 12.99
CA ARG A 65 12.37 -19.06 12.83
C ARG A 65 13.31 -20.28 12.69
N SER A 66 14.31 -20.39 13.56
CA SER A 66 14.94 -21.70 13.82
C SER A 66 14.32 -22.31 15.09
N PRO A 67 13.51 -23.38 15.00
CA PRO A 67 13.01 -24.08 16.17
C PRO A 67 14.16 -24.86 16.83
N ARG A 68 14.34 -24.56 18.12
CA ARG A 68 15.19 -25.27 19.08
C ARG A 68 14.86 -26.77 19.04
N ASN A 69 15.83 -27.62 18.69
CA ASN A 69 15.77 -29.07 18.88
C ASN A 69 17.12 -29.59 19.41
N SER A 70 17.18 -29.82 20.72
CA SER A 70 17.81 -30.96 21.44
C SER A 70 17.54 -30.77 22.93
#